data_AF-A0A958K0L2-F1
#
_entry.id   AF-A0A958K0L2-F1
#
_cell.length_a   1.000
_cell.length_b   1.000
_cell.length_c   1.000
_cell.angle_alpha   90.00
_cell.angle_beta   90.00
_cell.angle_gamma   90.00
#
_symmetry.space_group_name_H-M   'P 1'
#
loop_
_entity.id
_entity.type
_entity.pdbx_description
1 polymer ?
#
loop_
_entity_poly.entity_id
_entity_poly.type
_entity_poly.pdbx_seq_one_letter_code
_entity_poly.pdbx_strand_id
1 'polypeptide(L)'
;MQDNNIVNRLFSSFTDLEAAITSARTTLEEKGSVPEEVLRRLDSYDGILSKQRKLAQTLCEHISDGNWNEVSRHVGLINGLSAMIRDDARAILSSLSLNSDTEETDEEIPFC
;
A
#
# COMPACT_ATOMS: atom_id res chain seq x y z
N MET A 1 -20.96 17.98 14.32
CA MET A 1 -21.30 16.74 13.58
C MET A 1 -20.56 16.58 12.24
N GLN A 2 -19.61 17.45 11.87
CA GLN A 2 -18.79 17.29 10.66
C GLN A 2 -17.57 16.38 10.86
N ASP A 3 -17.04 16.28 12.09
CA ASP A 3 -15.81 15.54 12.40
C ASP A 3 -15.94 14.02 12.18
N ASN A 4 -17.14 13.46 12.37
CA ASN A 4 -17.40 12.05 12.08
C ASN A 4 -17.26 11.71 10.59
N ASN A 5 -17.48 12.67 9.68
CA ASN A 5 -17.44 12.41 8.25
C ASN A 5 -15.99 12.25 7.75
N ILE A 6 -15.05 13.03 8.29
CA ILE A 6 -13.65 12.95 7.87
C ILE A 6 -12.95 11.70 8.42
N VAL A 7 -13.27 11.34 9.66
CA VAL A 7 -12.77 10.10 10.29
C VAL A 7 -13.30 8.88 9.56
N ASN A 8 -14.59 8.84 9.22
CA ASN A 8 -15.17 7.73 8.46
C ASN A 8 -14.52 7.59 7.09
N ARG A 9 -14.30 8.70 6.37
CA ARG A 9 -13.57 8.67 5.08
C ARG A 9 -12.15 8.14 5.23
N LEU A 10 -11.47 8.46 6.32
CA LEU A 10 -10.14 7.95 6.61
C LEU A 10 -10.17 6.42 6.79
N PHE A 11 -11.08 5.90 7.61
CA PHE A 11 -11.21 4.46 7.79
C PHE A 11 -11.63 3.74 6.50
N SER A 12 -12.54 4.31 5.72
CA SER A 12 -12.88 3.79 4.39
C SER A 12 -11.64 3.72 3.49
N SER A 13 -10.81 4.76 3.47
CA SER A 13 -9.59 4.75 2.65
C SER A 13 -8.58 3.67 3.05
N PHE A 14 -8.51 3.30 4.33
CA PHE A 14 -7.68 2.16 4.77
C PHE A 14 -8.25 0.83 4.31
N THR A 15 -9.58 0.65 4.40
CA THR A 15 -10.25 -0.55 3.92
C THR A 15 -10.08 -0.71 2.41
N ASP A 16 -10.22 0.37 1.64
CA ASP A 16 -10.01 0.35 0.20
C ASP A 16 -8.55 -0.01 -0.15
N LEU A 17 -7.58 0.53 0.60
CA LEU A 17 -6.16 0.22 0.43
C LEU A 17 -5.84 -1.24 0.75
N GLU A 18 -6.39 -1.78 1.84
CA GLU A 18 -6.23 -3.19 2.24
C GLU A 18 -6.83 -4.14 1.19
N ALA A 19 -8.02 -3.82 0.68
CA ALA A 19 -8.66 -4.59 -0.38
C ALA A 19 -7.83 -4.56 -1.68
N ALA A 20 -7.26 -3.41 -2.04
CA ALA A 20 -6.40 -3.28 -3.20
C ALA A 20 -5.10 -4.08 -3.06
N ILE A 21 -4.46 -4.06 -1.88
CA ILE A 21 -3.25 -4.85 -1.61
C ILE A 21 -3.56 -6.34 -1.66
N THR A 22 -4.66 -6.78 -1.05
CA THR A 22 -5.11 -8.18 -1.07
C THR A 22 -5.38 -8.64 -2.50
N SER A 23 -6.12 -7.84 -3.28
CA SER A 23 -6.41 -8.16 -4.68
C SER A 23 -5.14 -8.24 -5.52
N ALA A 24 -4.20 -7.30 -5.34
CA ALA A 24 -2.93 -7.29 -6.06
C ALA A 24 -2.10 -8.53 -5.73
N ARG A 25 -2.06 -8.94 -4.46
CA ARG A 25 -1.41 -10.18 -4.02
C ARG A 25 -2.01 -11.40 -4.71
N THR A 26 -3.33 -11.57 -4.67
CA THR A 26 -4.01 -12.72 -5.30
C THR A 26 -3.70 -12.79 -6.79
N THR A 27 -3.80 -11.67 -7.51
CA THR A 27 -3.47 -11.62 -8.95
C THR A 27 -2.00 -11.95 -9.24
N LEU A 28 -1.09 -11.55 -8.36
CA LEU A 28 0.34 -11.84 -8.49
C LEU A 28 0.65 -13.32 -8.20
N GLU A 29 0.03 -13.91 -7.19
CA GLU A 29 0.15 -15.33 -6.87
C GLU A 29 -0.39 -16.22 -8.00
N GLU A 30 -1.51 -15.84 -8.62
CA GLU A 30 -2.10 -16.56 -9.77
C GLU A 30 -1.20 -16.57 -11.02
N LYS A 31 -0.37 -15.54 -11.21
CA LYS A 31 0.55 -15.45 -12.36
C LYS A 31 1.77 -16.37 -12.24
N GLY A 32 2.06 -16.92 -11.07
CA GLY A 32 3.08 -17.97 -10.86
C GLY A 32 4.55 -17.56 -11.01
N SER A 33 4.88 -16.42 -11.63
CA SER A 33 6.26 -15.95 -11.86
C SER A 33 6.63 -14.66 -11.11
N VAL A 34 6.13 -14.48 -9.89
CA VAL A 34 6.39 -13.25 -9.11
C VAL A 34 7.58 -13.44 -8.18
N PRO A 35 8.55 -12.50 -8.16
CA PRO A 35 9.67 -12.56 -7.23
C PRO A 35 9.20 -12.62 -5.76
N GLU A 36 9.78 -13.52 -4.97
CA GLU A 36 9.45 -13.69 -3.54
C GLU A 36 9.60 -12.39 -2.74
N GLU A 37 10.54 -11.53 -3.16
CA GLU A 37 10.74 -10.20 -2.57
C GLU A 37 9.50 -9.30 -2.70
N VAL A 38 8.75 -9.40 -3.79
CA VAL A 38 7.52 -8.62 -4.01
C VAL A 38 6.42 -9.09 -3.06
N LEU A 39 6.25 -10.41 -2.91
CA LEU A 39 5.29 -10.98 -1.97
C LEU A 39 5.63 -10.58 -0.53
N ARG A 40 6.90 -10.65 -0.14
CA ARG A 40 7.37 -10.21 1.18
C ARG A 40 7.10 -8.73 1.45
N ARG A 41 7.21 -7.87 0.41
CA ARG A 41 6.89 -6.44 0.54
C ARG A 41 5.40 -6.21 0.69
N LEU A 42 4.55 -6.95 -0.03
CA LEU A 42 3.10 -6.89 0.15
C LEU A 42 2.69 -7.31 1.57
N ASP A 43 3.28 -8.39 2.11
CA ASP A 43 3.05 -8.81 3.51
C ASP A 43 3.47 -7.72 4.51
N SER A 44 4.50 -6.94 4.20
CA SER A 44 4.95 -5.84 5.07
C SER A 44 3.92 -4.70 5.15
N TYR A 45 3.07 -4.52 4.13
CA TYR A 45 2.04 -3.49 4.12
C TYR A 45 0.94 -3.77 5.14
N ASP A 46 0.59 -5.03 5.40
CA ASP A 46 -0.41 -5.40 6.42
C ASP A 46 0.00 -4.90 7.81
N GLY A 47 1.29 -4.99 8.12
CA GLY A 47 1.86 -4.46 9.35
C GLY A 47 1.80 -2.94 9.44
N ILE A 48 1.95 -2.23 8.31
CA ILE A 48 1.83 -0.77 8.25
C ILE A 48 0.37 -0.34 8.36
N LEU A 49 -0.56 -1.01 7.66
CA LEU A 49 -2.00 -0.77 7.73
C LEU A 49 -2.53 -0.95 9.16
N SER A 50 -2.08 -1.99 9.87
CA SER A 50 -2.42 -2.18 11.29
C SER A 50 -1.97 -1.01 12.16
N LYS A 51 -0.77 -0.45 11.91
CA LYS A 51 -0.29 0.74 12.61
C LYS A 51 -1.12 1.98 12.28
N GLN A 52 -1.50 2.17 11.02
CA GLN A 52 -2.35 3.28 10.59
C GLN A 52 -3.75 3.21 11.23
N ARG A 53 -4.36 2.02 11.30
CA ARG A 53 -5.64 1.82 11.99
C ARG A 53 -5.55 2.19 13.47
N LYS A 54 -4.48 1.76 14.15
CA LYS A 54 -4.26 2.11 15.56
C LYS A 54 -4.09 3.62 15.75
N LEU A 55 -3.30 4.28 14.89
CA LEU A 55 -3.13 5.73 14.92
C LEU A 55 -4.45 6.46 14.68
N ALA A 56 -5.30 5.98 13.77
CA ALA A 56 -6.60 6.58 13.50
C ALA A 56 -7.60 6.36 14.65
N GLN A 57 -7.52 5.24 15.36
CA GLN A 57 -8.32 5.04 16.57
C GLN A 57 -7.93 6.05 17.67
N THR A 58 -6.62 6.23 17.91
CA THR A 58 -6.11 7.25 18.85
C THR A 58 -6.40 8.68 18.37
N LEU A 59 -6.44 8.92 17.06
CA LEU A 59 -6.87 10.20 16.49
C LEU A 59 -8.30 10.55 16.91
N CYS A 60 -9.23 9.58 16.92
CA CYS A 60 -10.60 9.80 17.37
C CYS A 60 -10.67 10.22 18.85
N GLU A 61 -9.83 9.63 19.69
CA GLU A 61 -9.70 9.99 21.11
C GLU A 61 -9.24 11.44 21.24
N HIS A 62 -8.16 11.81 20.53
CA HIS A 62 -7.64 13.18 20.55
C HIS A 62 -8.60 14.23 19.98
N ILE A 63 -9.39 13.89 18.95
CA ILE A 63 -10.45 14.77 18.45
C ILE A 63 -11.51 15.00 19.53
N SER A 64 -11.92 13.95 20.24
CA SER A 64 -12.92 14.03 21.30
C SER A 64 -12.43 14.85 22.49
N ASP A 65 -11.15 14.75 22.82
CA ASP A 65 -10.48 15.50 23.89
C ASP A 65 -10.13 16.95 23.50
N GLY A 66 -10.34 17.34 22.23
CA GLY A 66 -9.97 18.66 21.71
C GLY A 66 -8.45 18.90 21.63
N ASN A 67 -7.65 17.84 21.65
CA ASN A 67 -6.19 17.91 21.59
C ASN A 67 -5.68 18.06 20.15
N TRP A 68 -5.92 19.23 19.55
CA TRP A 68 -5.62 19.51 18.14
C TRP A 68 -4.14 19.37 17.75
N ASN A 69 -3.22 19.55 18.71
CA ASN A 69 -1.79 19.31 18.49
C ASN A 69 -1.52 17.84 18.17
N GLU A 70 -2.09 16.93 18.97
CA GLU A 70 -1.93 15.50 18.72
C GLU A 70 -2.72 15.01 17.52
N VAL A 71 -3.87 15.62 17.22
CA VAL A 71 -4.62 15.39 15.98
C VAL A 71 -3.73 15.68 14.77
N SER A 72 -3.09 16.84 14.73
CA SER A 72 -2.18 17.21 13.63
C SER A 72 -1.00 16.24 13.50
N ARG A 73 -0.39 15.85 14.63
CA ARG A 73 0.72 14.89 14.64
C ARG A 73 0.32 13.52 14.09
N HIS A 74 -0.84 13.00 14.52
CA HIS A 74 -1.34 11.70 14.07
C HIS A 74 -1.72 11.70 12.59
N VAL A 75 -2.35 12.78 12.10
CA VAL A 75 -2.64 12.95 10.66
C VAL A 75 -1.34 12.94 9.85
N GLY A 76 -0.30 13.63 10.32
CA GLY A 76 1.02 13.63 9.68
C GLY A 76 1.64 12.23 9.58
N LEU A 77 1.60 11.46 10.68
CA LEU A 77 2.11 10.08 10.71
C LEU A 77 1.34 9.18 9.76
N ILE A 78 0.00 9.26 9.77
CA ILE A 78 -0.86 8.46 8.89
C ILE A 78 -0.54 8.76 7.42
N ASN A 79 -0.46 10.04 7.04
CA ASN A 79 -0.14 10.45 5.69
C ASN A 79 1.26 10.00 5.25
N GLY A 80 2.25 10.06 6.15
CA GLY A 80 3.60 9.57 5.88
C GLY A 80 3.64 8.06 5.62
N LEU A 81 2.93 7.27 6.43
CA LEU A 81 2.81 5.83 6.21
C LEU A 81 2.08 5.49 4.90
N SER A 82 1.02 6.24 4.55
CA SER A 82 0.31 6.06 3.28
C SER A 82 1.19 6.38 2.07
N ALA A 83 2.00 7.44 2.18
CA ALA A 83 2.95 7.81 1.14
C ALA A 83 4.02 6.72 0.96
N MET A 84 4.55 6.19 2.06
CA MET A 84 5.52 5.09 2.04
C MET A 84 4.98 3.85 1.30
N ILE A 85 3.77 3.39 1.63
CA ILE A 85 3.14 2.25 0.93
C ILE A 85 2.98 2.55 -0.56
N ARG A 86 2.48 3.74 -0.91
CA ARG A 86 2.24 4.12 -2.30
C ARG A 86 3.53 4.18 -3.12
N ASP A 87 4.58 4.77 -2.56
CA ASP A 87 5.86 4.93 -3.25
C ASP A 87 6.56 3.57 -3.42
N ASP A 88 6.47 2.71 -2.40
CA ASP A 88 6.96 1.34 -2.45
C ASP A 88 6.20 0.50 -3.51
N ALA A 89 4.87 0.62 -3.54
CA ALA A 89 4.02 -0.06 -4.52
C ALA A 89 4.33 0.41 -5.96
N ARG A 90 4.60 1.69 -6.18
CA ARG A 90 5.06 2.20 -7.48
C ARG A 90 6.40 1.62 -7.88
N ALA A 91 7.34 1.51 -6.95
CA ALA A 91 8.64 0.89 -7.22
C ALA A 91 8.50 -0.59 -7.60
N ILE A 92 7.64 -1.34 -6.90
CA ILE A 92 7.30 -2.73 -7.23
C ILE A 92 6.73 -2.82 -8.65
N LEU A 93 5.70 -2.03 -8.97
CA LEU A 93 5.06 -2.05 -10.29
C LEU A 93 6.05 -1.69 -11.42
N SER A 94 6.92 -0.70 -11.18
CA SER A 94 7.98 -0.34 -12.13
C SER A 94 8.97 -1.48 -12.33
N SER A 95 9.35 -2.20 -11.27
CA SER A 95 10.26 -3.34 -11.37
C SER A 95 9.62 -4.54 -12.08
N LEU A 96 8.33 -4.79 -11.88
CA LEU A 96 7.61 -5.87 -12.56
C LEU A 96 7.44 -5.57 -14.05
N SER A 97 7.12 -4.32 -14.41
CA SER A 97 6.98 -3.89 -15.82
C SER A 97 8.28 -4.01 -16.61
N LEU A 98 9.43 -3.81 -15.98
CA LEU A 98 10.74 -3.96 -16.64
C LEU A 98 11.11 -5.43 -16.89
N ASN A 99 10.62 -6.35 -16.07
CA ASN A 99 10.91 -7.78 -16.20
C ASN A 99 9.94 -8.50 -17.17
N SER A 100 8.81 -7.89 -17.53
CA SER A 100 7.84 -8.47 -18.48
C SER A 100 8.19 -8.31 -19.96
N ASP A 101 9.24 -7.54 -20.31
CA ASP A 101 9.67 -7.29 -21.69
C ASP A 101 10.82 -8.21 -22.17
N THR A 102 11.12 -9.31 -21.46
CA THR A 102 12.28 -10.19 -21.80
C THR A 102 11.91 -11.61 -22.25
N GLU A 103 10.76 -11.79 -22.91
CA GLU A 103 10.45 -13.02 -23.64
C GLU A 103 9.95 -12.72 -25.06
N GLU A 104 10.80 -12.17 -25.94
CA GLU A 104 10.61 -12.31 -27.38
C GLU A 104 11.93 -12.69 -28.11
N THR A 105 11.91 -13.93 -28.59
CA THR A 105 12.67 -14.60 -29.66
C THR A 105 14.17 -14.85 -29.50
N ASP A 106 14.45 -16.06 -28.99
CA ASP A 106 15.39 -17.00 -29.59
C ASP A 106 15.14 -17.09 -31.12
N GLU A 107 15.92 -16.37 -31.93
CA GLU A 107 16.16 -16.74 -33.32
C GLU A 107 17.68 -16.89 -33.51
N GLU A 108 18.14 -18.13 -33.41
CA GLU A 108 19.41 -18.55 -34.00
C GLU A 108 19.43 -18.09 -35.47
N ILE A 109 20.33 -17.17 -35.80
CA ILE A 109 20.60 -16.81 -37.20
C ILE A 109 21.77 -17.69 -37.67
N PRO A 110 21.55 -18.73 -38.50
CA PRO A 110 22.65 -19.36 -39.21
C PRO A 110 23.00 -18.47 -40.40
N PHE A 111 24.13 -17.76 -40.31
CA PHE A 111 24.75 -17.15 -41.49
C PHE A 111 25.81 -18.08 -42.08
N CYS A 112 25.73 -18.22 -43.41
CA CYS A 112 26.46 -19.12 -44.29
C CYS A 112 27.99 -19.09 -44.20
#